data_AF-A0A950LE38-F1
#
_entry.id   AF-A0A950LE38-F1
#
_cell.length_a   1.000
_cell.length_b   1.000
_cell.length_c   1.000
_cell.angle_alpha   90.00
_cell.angle_beta   90.00
_cell.angle_gamma   90.00
#
_symmetry.space_group_name_H-M   'P 1'
#
loop_
_entity.id
_entity.type
_entity.pdbx_description
1 polymer ?
#
loop_
_entity_poly.entity_id
_entity_poly.type
_entity_poly.pdbx_seq_one_letter_code
_entity_poly.pdbx_strand_id
1 'polypeptide(L)'
;RSLEDTLAEAGSMLSGLSSAAALVLAPKSDGAVRHIEFVPLGSGRALVILVNADGHVENRVIETPAGLPPSALQRASNYLNARLPGRPLSELRRMVAGEMAANQTQLDELSAQVVEAGLATWTGEGRGGSLIVRGQARLLSDITQIERLAAIQALFERLETQETMIRLLELAEQSDGVKIFIGAESALFGASGVAMVVAPARSEAGRIVGALGVIGPTRINYGRIIPVVDYTARVIGRLLG
;
A
#
# COMPACT_ATOMS: atom_id res chain seq x y z
N ARG A 1 18.06 3.62 3.90
CA ARG A 1 17.17 4.34 2.95
C ARG A 1 15.81 3.68 3.05
N SER A 2 14.72 4.45 3.11
CA SER A 2 13.39 3.84 3.19
C SER A 2 12.98 3.29 1.81
N LEU A 3 12.01 2.37 1.81
CA LEU A 3 11.39 1.86 0.59
C LEU A 3 10.77 2.99 -0.24
N GLU A 4 10.07 3.89 0.45
CA GLU A 4 9.40 5.05 -0.14
C GLU A 4 10.40 5.99 -0.82
N ASP A 5 11.58 6.20 -0.25
CA ASP A 5 12.64 7.02 -0.86
C ASP A 5 13.13 6.41 -2.18
N THR A 6 13.29 5.09 -2.21
CA THR A 6 13.76 4.34 -3.40
C THR A 6 12.71 4.36 -4.50
N LEU A 7 11.43 4.19 -4.14
CA LEU A 7 10.30 4.30 -5.06
C LEU A 7 10.12 5.73 -5.59
N ALA A 8 10.32 6.74 -4.74
CA ALA A 8 10.27 8.14 -5.11
C ALA A 8 11.39 8.54 -6.11
N GLU A 9 12.60 8.00 -5.91
CA GLU A 9 13.73 8.19 -6.82
C GLU A 9 13.43 7.54 -8.18
N ALA A 10 12.93 6.30 -8.17
CA ALA A 10 12.53 5.58 -9.39
C ALA A 10 11.42 6.31 -10.16
N GLY A 11 10.41 6.83 -9.47
CA GLY A 11 9.36 7.65 -10.08
C GLY A 11 9.92 8.94 -10.71
N SER A 12 10.90 9.59 -10.05
CA SER A 12 11.52 10.81 -10.58
C SER A 12 12.32 10.54 -11.85
N MET A 13 13.10 9.45 -11.87
CA MET A 13 13.82 9.00 -13.06
C MET A 13 12.87 8.62 -14.19
N LEU A 14 11.82 7.86 -13.90
CA LEU A 14 10.82 7.44 -14.87
C LEU A 14 10.10 8.64 -15.49
N SER A 15 9.77 9.66 -14.69
CA SER A 15 9.18 10.90 -15.20
C SER A 15 10.14 11.67 -16.10
N GLY A 16 11.42 11.76 -15.71
CA GLY A 16 12.46 12.39 -16.53
C GLY A 16 12.64 11.73 -17.89
N LEU A 17 12.65 10.39 -17.91
CA LEU A 17 12.84 9.59 -19.12
C LEU A 17 11.60 9.51 -20.00
N SER A 18 10.39 9.63 -19.45
CA SER A 18 9.15 9.55 -20.23
C SER A 18 8.63 10.90 -20.70
N SER A 19 9.14 12.01 -20.14
CA SER A 19 8.54 13.34 -20.28
C SER A 19 7.06 13.39 -19.85
N ALA A 20 6.64 12.50 -18.96
CA ALA A 20 5.28 12.36 -18.48
C ALA A 20 5.25 12.21 -16.95
N ALA A 21 4.07 12.26 -16.32
CA ALA A 21 3.96 12.05 -14.89
C ALA A 21 4.13 10.56 -14.58
N ALA A 22 5.03 10.23 -13.66
CA ALA A 22 5.22 8.86 -13.20
C ALA A 22 4.34 8.58 -11.98
N LEU A 23 3.79 7.38 -11.96
CA LEU A 23 2.99 6.80 -10.90
C LEU A 23 3.71 5.58 -10.34
N VAL A 24 3.89 5.50 -9.04
CA VAL A 24 4.37 4.30 -8.36
C VAL A 24 3.34 3.89 -7.33
N LEU A 25 2.88 2.64 -7.46
CA LEU A 25 1.95 1.98 -6.56
C LEU A 25 2.73 0.90 -5.83
N ALA A 26 2.84 1.00 -4.51
CA ALA A 26 3.39 -0.07 -3.69
C ALA A 26 2.33 -0.50 -2.67
N PRO A 27 1.88 -1.77 -2.66
CA PRO A 27 1.09 -2.28 -1.54
C PRO A 27 1.87 -2.07 -0.25
N LYS A 28 1.17 -1.66 0.82
CA LYS A 28 1.70 -1.86 2.17
C LYS A 28 1.90 -3.35 2.35
N SER A 29 3.11 -3.74 2.74
CA SER A 29 3.48 -5.12 2.94
C SER A 29 2.52 -5.78 3.93
N ASP A 30 1.67 -6.70 3.44
CA ASP A 30 0.92 -7.65 4.29
C ASP A 30 1.85 -8.83 4.62
N GLY A 31 3.12 -8.50 4.94
CA GLY A 31 4.19 -9.45 5.16
C GLY A 31 3.90 -10.33 6.37
N ALA A 32 4.53 -11.52 6.40
CA ALA A 32 4.45 -12.37 7.56
C ALA A 32 5.00 -11.61 8.77
N VAL A 33 4.23 -11.60 9.85
CA VAL A 33 4.62 -10.90 11.07
C VAL A 33 5.49 -11.83 11.91
N ARG A 34 6.66 -11.36 12.32
CA ARG A 34 7.61 -12.10 13.16
C ARG A 34 7.37 -11.83 14.65
N HIS A 35 7.01 -10.61 15.02
CA HIS A 35 6.84 -10.23 16.43
C HIS A 35 5.79 -9.13 16.61
N ILE A 36 5.01 -9.20 17.68
CA ILE A 36 4.10 -8.12 18.15
C ILE A 36 4.38 -7.86 19.63
N GLU A 37 4.62 -6.61 20.01
CA GLU A 37 4.81 -6.21 21.40
C GLU A 37 3.93 -5.02 21.78
N PHE A 38 3.30 -5.08 22.95
CA PHE A 38 2.57 -3.97 23.54
C PHE A 38 3.37 -3.35 24.70
N VAL A 39 3.72 -2.07 24.57
CA VAL A 39 4.48 -1.32 25.57
C VAL A 39 3.59 -0.22 26.16
N PRO A 40 3.41 -0.14 27.49
CA PRO A 40 2.60 0.92 28.09
C PRO A 40 3.25 2.30 27.89
N LEU A 41 2.46 3.29 27.46
CA LEU A 41 2.90 4.69 27.34
C LEU A 41 2.40 5.59 28.48
N GLY A 42 1.56 5.06 29.37
CA GLY A 42 0.88 5.83 30.40
C GLY A 42 -0.37 6.57 29.87
N SER A 43 -1.24 6.98 30.79
CA SER A 43 -2.46 7.73 30.49
C SER A 43 -3.45 7.02 29.56
N GLY A 44 -3.68 5.71 29.75
CA GLY A 44 -4.63 4.95 28.93
C GLY A 44 -4.19 4.78 27.48
N ARG A 45 -2.88 4.68 27.23
CA ARG A 45 -2.30 4.41 25.90
C ARG A 45 -1.22 3.34 25.97
N ALA A 46 -1.07 2.63 24.87
CA ALA A 46 0.04 1.70 24.65
C ALA A 46 0.64 1.88 23.25
N LEU A 47 1.94 1.66 23.14
CA LEU A 47 2.66 1.53 21.88
C LEU A 47 2.62 0.06 21.46
N VAL A 48 2.29 -0.18 20.21
CA VAL A 48 2.35 -1.50 19.58
C VAL A 48 3.50 -1.50 18.60
N ILE A 49 4.42 -2.43 18.81
CA ILE A 49 5.61 -2.63 17.99
C ILE A 49 5.41 -3.90 17.18
N LEU A 50 5.41 -3.79 15.86
CA LEU A 50 5.29 -4.89 14.92
C LEU A 50 6.63 -5.09 14.24
N VAL A 51 7.14 -6.32 14.20
CA VAL A 51 8.31 -6.67 13.41
C VAL A 51 7.89 -7.64 12.32
N ASN A 52 8.05 -7.25 11.06
CA ASN A 52 7.77 -8.09 9.91
C ASN A 52 8.94 -9.05 9.62
N ALA A 53 8.68 -10.09 8.83
CA ALA A 53 9.68 -11.10 8.49
C ALA A 53 10.85 -10.54 7.66
N ASP A 54 10.64 -9.43 6.96
CA ASP A 54 11.64 -8.63 6.23
C ASP A 54 12.48 -7.71 7.15
N GLY A 55 12.19 -7.69 8.45
CA GLY A 55 12.89 -6.88 9.44
C GLY A 55 12.38 -5.44 9.57
N HIS A 56 11.33 -5.06 8.83
CA HIS A 56 10.67 -3.77 9.04
C HIS A 56 9.97 -3.72 10.39
N VAL A 57 10.07 -2.57 11.06
CA VAL A 57 9.43 -2.29 12.35
C VAL A 57 8.36 -1.22 12.16
N GLU A 58 7.12 -1.54 12.50
CA GLU A 58 6.02 -0.56 12.57
C GLU A 58 5.66 -0.25 14.03
N ASN A 59 5.44 1.04 14.32
CA ASN A 59 5.10 1.54 15.64
C ASN A 59 3.73 2.22 15.58
N ARG A 60 2.77 1.79 16.40
CA ARG A 60 1.42 2.38 16.46
C ARG A 60 0.99 2.65 17.88
N VAL A 61 0.35 3.79 18.12
CA VAL A 61 -0.21 4.10 19.44
C VAL A 61 -1.67 3.69 19.46
N ILE A 62 -2.07 2.95 20.48
CA ILE A 62 -3.46 2.55 20.74
C ILE A 62 -3.95 3.15 22.03
N GLU A 63 -5.26 3.40 22.11
CA GLU A 63 -5.93 3.69 23.36
C GLU A 63 -6.18 2.39 24.12
N THR A 64 -5.99 2.44 25.43
CA THR A 64 -6.22 1.30 26.33
C THR A 64 -7.22 1.68 27.42
N PRO A 65 -8.03 0.72 27.89
CA PRO A 65 -8.95 0.94 29.00
C PRO A 65 -8.27 1.56 30.22
N ALA A 66 -8.99 2.43 30.92
CA ALA A 66 -8.49 3.02 32.17
C ALA A 66 -8.25 1.92 33.22
N GLY A 67 -7.10 1.97 33.89
CA GLY A 67 -6.74 0.98 34.91
C GLY A 67 -6.21 -0.36 34.38
N LEU A 68 -5.91 -0.47 33.08
CA LEU A 68 -5.34 -1.68 32.49
C LEU A 68 -3.97 -2.01 33.14
N PRO A 69 -3.81 -3.21 33.75
CA PRO A 69 -2.53 -3.61 34.31
C PRO A 69 -1.52 -3.93 33.20
N PRO A 70 -0.21 -3.65 33.38
CA PRO A 70 0.81 -4.02 32.41
C PRO A 70 0.82 -5.53 32.06
N SER A 71 0.38 -6.37 32.99
CA SER A 71 0.26 -7.82 32.76
C SER A 71 -0.75 -8.18 31.68
N ALA A 72 -1.79 -7.36 31.44
CA ALA A 72 -2.74 -7.58 30.35
C ALA A 72 -2.11 -7.32 28.97
N LEU A 73 -1.26 -6.28 28.86
CA LEU A 73 -0.46 -6.02 27.66
C LEU A 73 0.48 -7.19 27.35
N GLN A 74 1.18 -7.70 28.37
CA GLN A 74 2.06 -8.86 28.20
C GLN A 74 1.29 -10.11 27.77
N ARG A 75 0.10 -10.36 28.35
CA ARG A 75 -0.77 -11.47 27.94
C ARG A 75 -1.21 -11.32 26.48
N ALA A 76 -1.58 -10.12 26.05
CA ALA A 76 -1.92 -9.83 24.67
C ALA A 76 -0.74 -10.07 23.71
N SER A 77 0.47 -9.58 24.05
CA SER A 77 1.71 -9.85 23.29
C SER A 77 1.91 -11.37 23.14
N ASN A 78 1.90 -12.10 24.25
CA ASN A 78 2.17 -13.55 24.24
C ASN A 78 1.12 -14.33 23.44
N TYR A 79 -0.16 -13.95 23.59
CA TYR A 79 -1.28 -14.59 22.88
C TYR A 79 -1.16 -14.42 21.36
N LEU A 80 -0.82 -13.22 20.88
CA LEU A 80 -0.62 -12.96 19.47
C LEU A 80 0.65 -13.66 18.95
N ASN A 81 1.78 -13.52 19.65
CA ASN A 81 3.05 -14.13 19.23
C ASN A 81 2.98 -15.66 19.11
N ALA A 82 2.20 -16.34 19.96
CA ALA A 82 1.97 -17.78 19.86
C ALA A 82 1.27 -18.20 18.55
N ARG A 83 0.57 -17.28 17.88
CA ARG A 83 -0.23 -17.51 16.66
C ARG A 83 0.38 -16.89 15.40
N LEU A 84 1.49 -16.17 15.55
CA LEU A 84 2.23 -15.54 14.45
C LEU A 84 2.90 -16.47 13.42
N PRO A 85 3.40 -17.68 13.74
CA PRO A 85 4.43 -18.33 12.91
C PRO A 85 4.09 -18.42 11.42
N GLY A 86 4.81 -17.61 10.61
CA GLY A 86 4.77 -17.65 9.15
C GLY A 86 3.51 -17.11 8.49
N ARG A 87 2.63 -16.43 9.22
CA ARG A 87 1.32 -15.97 8.70
C ARG A 87 1.27 -14.46 8.48
N PRO A 88 0.56 -13.99 7.44
CA PRO A 88 0.29 -12.56 7.27
C PRO A 88 -0.62 -12.05 8.38
N LEU A 89 -0.51 -10.75 8.71
CA LEU A 89 -1.31 -10.11 9.75
C LEU A 89 -2.83 -10.24 9.48
N SER A 90 -3.22 -10.22 8.21
CA SER A 90 -4.61 -10.41 7.77
C SER A 90 -5.19 -11.80 8.08
N GLU A 91 -4.36 -12.85 8.12
CA GLU A 91 -4.77 -14.20 8.51
C GLU A 91 -4.86 -14.34 10.03
N LEU A 92 -3.85 -13.83 10.75
CA LEU A 92 -3.86 -13.77 12.22
C LEU A 92 -5.14 -13.09 12.72
N ARG A 93 -5.51 -11.96 12.12
CA ARG A 93 -6.73 -11.23 12.47
C ARG A 93 -7.99 -12.07 12.31
N ARG A 94 -8.14 -12.78 11.18
CA ARG A 94 -9.33 -13.61 10.93
C ARG A 94 -9.44 -14.74 11.95
N MET A 95 -8.33 -15.37 12.27
CA MET A 95 -8.27 -16.43 13.27
C MET A 95 -8.64 -15.91 14.66
N VAL A 96 -8.00 -14.84 15.11
CA VAL A 96 -8.25 -14.24 16.43
C VAL A 96 -9.69 -13.74 16.54
N ALA A 97 -10.23 -13.09 15.50
CA ALA A 97 -11.64 -12.67 15.48
C ALA A 97 -12.61 -13.86 15.59
N GLY A 98 -12.29 -14.98 14.93
CA GLY A 98 -13.07 -16.22 15.04
C GLY A 98 -12.98 -16.84 16.45
N GLU A 99 -11.78 -16.90 17.04
CA GLU A 99 -11.58 -17.41 18.41
C GLU A 99 -12.31 -16.55 19.45
N MET A 100 -12.26 -15.21 19.30
CA MET A 100 -12.96 -14.27 20.18
C MET A 100 -14.48 -14.42 20.04
N ALA A 101 -15.01 -14.50 18.81
CA ALA A 101 -16.44 -14.69 18.59
C ALA A 101 -16.95 -16.05 19.12
N ALA A 102 -16.10 -17.08 19.10
CA ALA A 102 -16.42 -18.41 19.62
C ALA A 102 -16.20 -18.53 21.14
N ASN A 103 -15.76 -17.47 21.84
CA ASN A 103 -15.33 -17.50 23.24
C ASN A 103 -14.29 -18.60 23.53
N GLN A 104 -13.40 -18.89 22.57
CA GLN A 104 -12.36 -19.92 22.68
C GLN A 104 -11.00 -19.36 23.11
N THR A 105 -10.93 -18.08 23.46
CA THR A 105 -9.70 -17.45 23.93
C THR A 105 -9.45 -17.77 25.40
N GLN A 106 -8.18 -17.92 25.77
CA GLN A 106 -7.74 -17.99 27.18
C GLN A 106 -7.44 -16.60 27.75
N LEU A 107 -8.00 -15.54 27.14
CA LEU A 107 -7.78 -14.16 27.54
C LEU A 107 -8.85 -13.73 28.54
N ASP A 108 -8.45 -12.93 29.52
CA ASP A 108 -9.42 -12.16 30.30
C ASP A 108 -9.96 -10.99 29.46
N GLU A 109 -11.08 -10.40 29.91
CA GLU A 109 -11.76 -9.31 29.19
C GLU A 109 -10.83 -8.14 28.86
N LEU A 110 -9.92 -7.78 29.78
CA LEU A 110 -8.99 -6.68 29.60
C LEU A 110 -7.94 -6.97 28.52
N SER A 111 -7.39 -8.19 28.51
CA SER A 111 -6.41 -8.61 27.51
C SER A 111 -7.07 -8.77 26.14
N ALA A 112 -8.32 -9.25 26.10
CA ALA A 112 -9.12 -9.33 24.88
C ALA A 112 -9.35 -7.94 24.28
N GLN A 113 -9.68 -6.93 25.09
CA GLN A 113 -9.82 -5.55 24.64
C GLN A 113 -8.52 -4.96 24.08
N VAL A 114 -7.36 -5.30 24.66
CA VAL A 114 -6.06 -4.88 24.12
C VAL A 114 -5.77 -5.52 22.77
N VAL A 115 -6.05 -6.83 22.65
CA VAL A 115 -5.90 -7.55 21.39
C VAL A 115 -6.81 -6.95 20.33
N GLU A 116 -8.07 -6.67 20.67
CA GLU A 116 -9.03 -6.05 19.77
C GLU A 116 -8.62 -4.63 19.39
N ALA A 117 -8.23 -3.79 20.34
CA ALA A 117 -7.78 -2.42 20.09
C ALA A 117 -6.51 -2.39 19.21
N GLY A 118 -5.54 -3.26 19.51
CA GLY A 118 -4.38 -3.50 18.66
C GLY A 118 -4.81 -3.86 17.24
N LEU A 119 -5.58 -4.95 17.11
CA LEU A 119 -6.11 -5.45 15.83
C LEU A 119 -6.94 -4.42 15.07
N ALA A 120 -7.71 -3.61 15.77
CA ALA A 120 -8.55 -2.53 15.26
C ALA A 120 -7.72 -1.37 14.70
N THR A 121 -6.57 -1.03 15.27
CA THR A 121 -5.69 -0.02 14.64
C THR A 121 -5.08 -0.51 13.33
N TRP A 122 -5.12 -1.81 13.05
CA TRP A 122 -4.84 -2.38 11.73
C TRP A 122 -6.10 -2.52 10.86
N THR A 123 -7.31 -2.28 11.39
CA THR A 123 -8.56 -2.17 10.62
C THR A 123 -8.74 -0.84 9.90
N GLY A 124 -8.09 0.23 10.40
CA GLY A 124 -8.05 1.52 9.71
C GLY A 124 -7.17 1.42 8.46
N GLU A 125 -7.81 1.31 7.28
CA GLU A 125 -7.25 1.75 6.00
C GLU A 125 -5.88 1.14 5.61
N GLY A 126 -5.49 0.01 6.22
CA GLY A 126 -4.17 -0.60 6.07
C GLY A 126 -3.95 -1.41 4.80
N ARG A 127 -4.98 -1.57 3.95
CA ARG A 127 -4.83 -2.02 2.56
C ARG A 127 -4.53 -0.86 1.61
N GLY A 128 -4.36 0.36 2.12
CA GLY A 128 -3.87 1.49 1.36
C GLY A 128 -2.40 1.26 0.99
N GLY A 129 -2.14 0.78 -0.22
CA GLY A 129 -0.86 1.01 -0.88
C GLY A 129 -0.48 2.49 -0.86
N SER A 130 0.80 2.80 -0.96
CA SER A 130 1.24 4.18 -1.15
C SER A 130 1.19 4.51 -2.64
N LEU A 131 0.57 5.64 -2.96
CA LEU A 131 0.63 6.25 -4.28
C LEU A 131 1.69 7.34 -4.28
N ILE A 132 2.74 7.16 -5.07
CA ILE A 132 3.77 8.18 -5.26
C ILE A 132 3.65 8.72 -6.68
N VAL A 133 3.35 10.02 -6.79
CA VAL A 133 3.31 10.74 -8.06
C VAL A 133 4.56 11.60 -8.22
N ARG A 134 5.20 11.56 -9.39
CA ARG A 134 6.35 12.41 -9.75
C ARG A 134 6.15 13.04 -11.12
N GLY A 135 6.55 14.31 -11.25
CA GLY A 135 6.45 15.03 -12.52
C GLY A 135 5.03 15.45 -12.92
N GLN A 136 4.13 15.64 -11.95
CA GLN A 136 2.76 16.14 -12.15
C GLN A 136 2.69 17.43 -12.99
N ALA A 137 3.70 18.31 -12.89
CA ALA A 137 3.80 19.53 -13.69
C ALA A 137 3.83 19.27 -15.20
N ARG A 138 4.28 18.08 -15.63
CA ARG A 138 4.30 17.66 -17.05
C ARG A 138 2.91 17.38 -17.62
N LEU A 139 1.91 17.17 -16.77
CA LEU A 139 0.51 17.12 -17.22
C LEU A 139 -0.06 18.53 -17.47
N LEU A 140 0.60 19.56 -16.92
CA LEU A 140 0.15 20.94 -16.99
C LEU A 140 0.85 21.76 -18.09
N SER A 141 1.92 21.23 -18.70
CA SER A 141 2.79 21.97 -19.62
C SER A 141 2.14 22.39 -20.94
N ASP A 142 1.03 21.77 -21.33
CA ASP A 142 0.31 22.04 -22.60
C ASP A 142 -1.18 22.35 -22.39
N ILE A 143 -1.58 22.82 -21.20
CA ILE A 143 -2.97 23.15 -20.91
C ILE A 143 -3.27 24.60 -21.31
N THR A 144 -3.92 24.77 -22.45
CA THR A 144 -4.50 26.06 -22.88
C THR A 144 -5.97 26.22 -22.47
N GLN A 145 -6.60 25.15 -21.96
CA GLN A 145 -8.03 25.09 -21.63
C GLN A 145 -8.26 24.76 -20.15
N ILE A 146 -8.99 25.61 -19.44
CA ILE A 146 -9.32 25.48 -18.01
C ILE A 146 -10.03 24.14 -17.70
N GLU A 147 -10.87 23.67 -18.63
CA GLU A 147 -11.61 22.40 -18.50
C GLU A 147 -10.68 21.18 -18.34
N ARG A 148 -9.50 21.22 -18.97
CA ARG A 148 -8.50 20.15 -18.89
C ARG A 148 -7.82 20.12 -17.51
N LEU A 149 -7.63 21.28 -16.89
CA LEU A 149 -7.08 21.38 -15.55
C LEU A 149 -8.03 20.76 -14.53
N ALA A 150 -9.33 21.08 -14.60
CA ALA A 150 -10.35 20.50 -13.74
C ALA A 150 -10.41 18.97 -13.88
N ALA A 151 -10.29 18.45 -15.11
CA ALA A 151 -10.28 17.02 -15.36
C ALA A 151 -9.03 16.30 -14.81
N ILE A 152 -7.87 16.97 -14.80
CA ILE A 152 -6.63 16.44 -14.19
C ILE A 152 -6.70 16.47 -12.66
N GLN A 153 -7.27 17.52 -12.06
CA GLN A 153 -7.51 17.58 -10.61
C GLN A 153 -8.43 16.45 -10.16
N ALA A 154 -9.57 16.27 -10.83
CA ALA A 154 -10.50 15.17 -10.57
C ALA A 154 -9.84 13.80 -10.77
N LEU A 155 -8.91 13.66 -11.73
CA LEU A 155 -8.14 12.43 -11.89
C LEU A 155 -7.26 12.15 -10.67
N PHE A 156 -6.52 13.15 -10.16
CA PHE A 156 -5.67 12.96 -9.00
C PHE A 156 -6.46 12.62 -7.74
N GLU A 157 -7.58 13.31 -7.49
CA GLU A 157 -8.48 12.98 -6.38
C GLU A 157 -8.96 11.53 -6.47
N ARG A 158 -9.29 11.05 -7.68
CA ARG A 158 -9.69 9.66 -7.89
C ARG A 158 -8.54 8.69 -7.68
N LEU A 159 -7.33 9.01 -8.14
CA LEU A 159 -6.15 8.14 -7.95
C LEU A 159 -5.76 8.00 -6.47
N GLU A 160 -6.04 9.01 -5.65
CA GLU A 160 -5.83 8.97 -4.20
C GLU A 160 -6.84 8.04 -3.48
N THR A 161 -7.94 7.65 -4.14
CA THR A 161 -8.90 6.71 -3.55
C THR A 161 -8.36 5.28 -3.53
N GLN A 162 -8.57 4.61 -2.40
CA GLN A 162 -8.14 3.22 -2.19
C GLN A 162 -8.74 2.25 -3.22
N GLU A 163 -10.00 2.44 -3.60
CA GLU A 163 -10.69 1.60 -4.59
C GLU A 163 -10.04 1.68 -5.96
N THR A 164 -9.68 2.89 -6.41
CA THR A 164 -8.97 3.10 -7.67
C THR A 164 -7.61 2.42 -7.67
N MET A 165 -6.92 2.49 -6.53
CA MET A 165 -5.61 1.89 -6.35
C MET A 165 -5.64 0.35 -6.43
N ILE A 166 -6.62 -0.28 -5.79
CA ILE A 166 -6.86 -1.74 -5.85
C ILE A 166 -7.18 -2.15 -7.30
N ARG A 167 -8.09 -1.42 -7.96
CA ARG A 167 -8.44 -1.68 -9.36
C ARG A 167 -7.22 -1.59 -10.28
N LEU A 168 -6.30 -0.64 -10.06
CA LEU A 168 -5.08 -0.53 -10.85
C LEU A 168 -4.12 -1.71 -10.65
N LEU A 169 -4.03 -2.24 -9.43
CA LEU A 169 -3.23 -3.44 -9.11
C LEU A 169 -3.86 -4.71 -9.73
N GLU A 170 -5.17 -4.90 -9.58
CA GLU A 170 -5.91 -6.01 -10.21
C GLU A 170 -5.80 -5.97 -11.74
N LEU A 171 -5.89 -4.78 -12.31
CA LEU A 171 -5.69 -4.59 -13.74
C LEU A 171 -4.27 -4.98 -14.13
N ALA A 172 -3.23 -4.61 -13.37
CA ALA A 172 -1.85 -5.03 -13.66
C ALA A 172 -1.63 -6.55 -13.48
N GLU A 173 -2.45 -7.23 -12.68
CA GLU A 173 -2.30 -8.65 -12.37
C GLU A 173 -2.69 -9.60 -13.51
N GLN A 174 -3.67 -9.22 -14.33
CA GLN A 174 -4.23 -10.07 -15.39
C GLN A 174 -3.33 -10.22 -16.64
N SER A 175 -2.07 -9.75 -16.63
CA SER A 175 -1.12 -9.96 -17.73
C SER A 175 0.34 -9.99 -17.27
N ASP A 176 1.19 -10.72 -18.00
CA ASP A 176 2.64 -10.79 -17.75
C ASP A 176 3.42 -9.54 -18.19
N GLY A 177 2.76 -8.59 -18.86
CA GLY A 177 3.41 -7.43 -19.46
C GLY A 177 2.75 -6.09 -19.17
N VAL A 178 3.23 -5.07 -19.88
CA VAL A 178 2.75 -3.69 -19.79
C VAL A 178 1.31 -3.59 -20.29
N LYS A 179 0.44 -2.95 -19.52
CA LYS A 179 -0.91 -2.56 -19.93
C LYS A 179 -0.97 -1.09 -20.29
N ILE A 180 -1.78 -0.79 -21.30
CA ILE A 180 -2.01 0.56 -21.80
C ILE A 180 -3.50 0.84 -21.66
N PHE A 181 -3.82 1.94 -20.98
CA PHE A 181 -5.16 2.48 -20.86
C PHE A 181 -5.21 3.79 -21.63
N ILE A 182 -6.08 3.88 -22.63
CA ILE A 182 -6.19 5.05 -23.49
C ILE A 182 -7.60 5.64 -23.32
N GLY A 183 -7.73 6.76 -22.60
CA GLY A 183 -8.98 7.51 -22.55
C GLY A 183 -10.24 6.67 -22.28
N ALA A 184 -11.32 6.94 -23.02
CA ALA A 184 -12.71 6.49 -22.80
C ALA A 184 -12.96 4.97 -22.59
N GLU A 185 -11.93 4.14 -22.74
CA GLU A 185 -11.97 2.69 -22.49
C GLU A 185 -11.89 2.33 -20.99
N SER A 186 -11.58 3.31 -20.13
CA SER A 186 -11.50 3.16 -18.69
C SER A 186 -12.40 4.17 -17.98
N ALA A 187 -13.27 3.68 -17.08
CA ALA A 187 -14.09 4.53 -16.21
C ALA A 187 -13.24 5.53 -15.38
N LEU A 188 -11.95 5.23 -15.16
CA LEU A 188 -11.00 6.07 -14.43
C LEU A 188 -10.48 7.26 -15.24
N PHE A 189 -10.30 7.12 -16.56
CA PHE A 189 -9.56 8.10 -17.38
C PHE A 189 -10.41 8.81 -18.43
N GLY A 190 -11.65 8.36 -18.66
CA GLY A 190 -12.49 8.79 -19.78
C GLY A 190 -12.70 10.30 -19.94
N ALA A 191 -12.79 11.06 -18.85
CA ALA A 191 -13.01 12.51 -18.89
C ALA A 191 -11.71 13.36 -18.93
N SER A 192 -10.56 12.74 -18.63
CA SER A 192 -9.29 13.48 -18.40
C SER A 192 -8.44 13.70 -19.66
N GLY A 193 -8.73 12.99 -20.76
CA GLY A 193 -7.96 13.13 -22.00
C GLY A 193 -6.49 12.72 -21.88
N VAL A 194 -6.20 11.82 -20.95
CA VAL A 194 -4.87 11.21 -20.71
C VAL A 194 -4.87 9.73 -21.09
N ALA A 195 -3.68 9.19 -21.29
CA ALA A 195 -3.40 7.77 -21.35
C ALA A 195 -2.51 7.38 -20.17
N MET A 196 -2.62 6.13 -19.75
CA MET A 196 -1.79 5.52 -18.71
C MET A 196 -1.12 4.27 -19.25
N VAL A 197 0.17 4.12 -18.99
CA VAL A 197 0.94 2.90 -19.23
C VAL A 197 1.32 2.34 -17.87
N VAL A 198 1.04 1.08 -17.57
CA VAL A 198 1.36 0.47 -16.26
C VAL A 198 1.98 -0.91 -16.43
N ALA A 199 2.90 -1.27 -15.55
CA ALA A 199 3.53 -2.59 -15.49
C ALA A 199 3.56 -3.10 -14.04
N PRO A 200 3.24 -4.38 -13.79
CA PRO A 200 3.35 -4.97 -12.46
C PRO A 200 4.82 -5.11 -12.04
N ALA A 201 5.14 -4.74 -10.81
CA ALA A 201 6.41 -5.07 -10.17
C ALA A 201 6.27 -6.42 -9.47
N ARG A 202 7.06 -7.42 -9.90
CA ARG A 202 7.04 -8.78 -9.36
C ARG A 202 8.35 -9.10 -8.65
N SER A 203 8.24 -9.71 -7.48
CA SER A 203 9.38 -10.31 -6.75
C SER A 203 9.98 -11.49 -7.50
N GLU A 204 11.16 -11.97 -7.08
CA GLU A 204 11.76 -13.20 -7.63
C GLU A 204 10.84 -14.43 -7.51
N ALA A 205 9.98 -14.45 -6.47
CA ALA A 205 8.96 -15.49 -6.27
C ALA A 205 7.71 -15.33 -7.17
N GLY A 206 7.69 -14.37 -8.10
CA GLY A 206 6.59 -14.13 -9.04
C GLY A 206 5.38 -13.38 -8.47
N ARG A 207 5.40 -13.05 -7.17
CA ARG A 207 4.32 -12.30 -6.49
C ARG A 207 4.38 -10.81 -6.83
N ILE A 208 3.22 -10.21 -7.06
CA ILE A 208 3.08 -8.77 -7.29
C ILE A 208 3.34 -8.04 -5.98
N VAL A 209 4.37 -7.20 -6.00
CA VAL A 209 4.84 -6.38 -4.88
C VAL A 209 4.62 -4.89 -5.16
N GLY A 210 3.95 -4.54 -6.27
CA GLY A 210 3.62 -3.19 -6.68
C GLY A 210 3.26 -3.07 -8.15
N ALA A 211 3.04 -1.84 -8.60
CA ALA A 211 2.90 -1.50 -10.01
C ALA A 211 3.57 -0.14 -10.28
N LEU A 212 4.18 0.02 -11.44
CA LEU A 212 4.72 1.29 -11.91
C LEU A 212 4.01 1.70 -13.17
N GLY A 213 3.74 3.00 -13.30
CA GLY A 213 3.12 3.53 -14.49
C GLY A 213 3.49 4.95 -14.81
N VAL A 214 3.04 5.38 -15.98
CA VAL A 214 3.21 6.72 -16.50
C VAL A 214 1.86 7.21 -17.00
N ILE A 215 1.50 8.42 -16.62
CA ILE A 215 0.30 9.14 -17.07
C ILE A 215 0.76 10.31 -17.93
N GLY A 216 0.16 10.45 -19.11
CA GLY A 216 0.47 11.53 -20.04
C GLY A 216 -0.66 11.75 -21.06
N PRO A 217 -0.53 12.72 -21.98
CA PRO A 217 -1.53 12.96 -23.02
C PRO A 217 -1.86 11.71 -23.84
N THR A 218 -3.03 11.61 -24.46
CA THR A 218 -3.40 10.43 -25.27
C THR A 218 -2.42 10.09 -26.41
N ARG A 219 -1.58 11.04 -26.84
CA ARG A 219 -0.54 10.85 -27.87
C ARG A 219 0.87 10.85 -27.28
N ILE A 220 1.14 9.99 -26.29
CA ILE A 220 2.52 9.80 -25.80
C ILE A 220 3.37 9.00 -26.79
N ASN A 221 4.70 9.07 -26.65
CA ASN A 221 5.59 8.17 -27.37
C ASN A 221 5.60 6.76 -26.71
N TYR A 222 4.63 5.93 -27.09
CA TYR A 222 4.48 4.57 -26.55
C TYR A 222 5.72 3.69 -26.79
N GLY A 223 6.37 3.83 -27.95
CA GLY A 223 7.60 3.08 -28.26
C GLY A 223 8.76 3.38 -27.30
N ARG A 224 8.83 4.60 -26.77
CA ARG A 224 9.81 4.98 -25.74
C ARG A 224 9.35 4.61 -24.33
N ILE A 225 8.06 4.74 -24.02
CA ILE A 225 7.57 4.64 -22.64
C ILE A 225 7.39 3.20 -22.19
N ILE A 226 6.85 2.34 -23.05
CA ILE A 226 6.59 0.93 -22.72
C ILE A 226 7.87 0.21 -22.23
N PRO A 227 9.02 0.28 -22.95
CA PRO A 227 10.23 -0.42 -22.51
C PRO A 227 10.81 0.13 -21.21
N VAL A 228 10.70 1.45 -20.99
CA VAL A 228 11.22 2.10 -19.78
C VAL A 228 10.38 1.68 -18.58
N VAL A 229 9.04 1.75 -18.67
CA VAL A 229 8.12 1.34 -17.60
C VAL A 229 8.30 -0.13 -17.26
N ASP A 230 8.37 -1.00 -18.27
CA ASP A 230 8.59 -2.44 -18.09
C ASP A 230 9.91 -2.74 -17.36
N TYR A 231 11.00 -2.13 -17.83
CA TYR A 231 12.31 -2.33 -17.23
C TYR A 231 12.36 -1.82 -15.78
N THR A 232 11.82 -0.62 -15.51
CA THR A 232 11.77 -0.08 -14.15
C THR A 232 10.92 -0.96 -13.23
N ALA A 233 9.77 -1.48 -13.69
CA ALA A 233 8.95 -2.41 -12.91
C ALA A 233 9.69 -3.71 -12.57
N ARG A 234 10.47 -4.27 -13.51
CA ARG A 234 11.31 -5.46 -13.27
C ARG A 234 12.48 -5.20 -12.32
N VAL A 235 13.07 -4.00 -12.34
CA VAL A 235 14.13 -3.62 -11.40
C VAL A 235 13.56 -3.43 -9.99
N ILE A 236 12.45 -2.70 -9.87
CA ILE A 236 11.79 -2.48 -8.59
C ILE A 236 11.28 -3.79 -8.00
N GLY A 237 10.68 -4.66 -8.81
CA GLY A 237 10.25 -5.98 -8.39
C GLY A 237 11.36 -6.80 -7.69
N ARG A 238 12.58 -6.78 -8.25
CA ARG A 238 13.78 -7.42 -7.66
C ARG A 238 14.32 -6.74 -6.40
N LEU A 239 14.09 -5.45 -6.24
CA LEU A 239 14.52 -4.72 -5.04
C LEU A 239 13.52 -4.89 -3.88
N LEU A 240 12.26 -5.16 -4.20
CA LEU A 240 11.16 -5.32 -3.25
C LEU A 240 10.95 -6.76 -2.77
N GLY A 241 11.64 -7.74 -3.34
CA GLY A 241 11.50 -9.14 -2.95
C GLY A 241 12.60 -10.05 -3.45
#